data_AF-A0A8J7J3F8-F1
#
_entry.id   AF-A0A8J7J3F8-F1
#
_cell.length_a   1.000
_cell.length_b   1.000
_cell.length_c   1.000
_cell.angle_alpha   90.00
_cell.angle_beta   90.00
_cell.angle_gamma   90.00
#
_symmetry.space_group_name_H-M   'P 1'
#
loop_
_entity.id
_entity.type
_entity.pdbx_description
1 polymer ?
#
loop_
_entity_poly.entity_id
_entity_poly.type
_entity_poly.pdbx_seq_one_letter_code
_entity_poly.pdbx_strand_id
1 'polypeptide(L)'
;MLKSTAILALLLPSILLGQYTIKGVFSPAEEYKVALLYKVTPQVSNYVANAKVGPDGSFEFKMDSTAIKGIYRVVYAIPQEEYNFDVIYNGKENIALTFNSEIGVKFQSSVENKSLASYTNSMSMITHSIGKFYREQSKDTLALISIFKTQRETQGHYEAVTKGMIAWHFIKANTPYIPNAYEDVATYTDNLKTHYFDHVDFNNEVLQSSSFLIERMLNYVFGMSTEGLDETANYISNIDVFCKVIEQTDPEIKRSLLVELWQQMVDLNEESVANYIAETYLMDLAVLLNDQELLHALLLYKDISIGSTAPDFSFEVEDGKNKKTTKKLSELTGAENYVLVFWSSTCSHCLDQVPQLEAYVKNREPDTVKVIAVALEEEPNEWASVIKNYPDFIHVYGSGKWENPIGNSYNVTATPTYFILNDSKVIIAKPEDFEALKEFFEAD
;
A
#
# COMPACT_ATOMS: atom_id res chain seq x y z
N MET A 1 19.95 40.41 73.58
CA MET A 1 20.79 39.52 72.74
C MET A 1 19.93 38.38 72.24
N LEU A 2 19.99 38.13 70.94
CA LEU A 2 19.00 37.45 70.10
C LEU A 2 18.69 36.00 70.52
N LYS A 3 17.40 35.64 70.52
CA LYS A 3 16.94 34.24 70.44
C LYS A 3 16.90 33.84 68.95
N SER A 4 17.71 32.86 68.59
CA SER A 4 17.78 32.27 67.26
C SER A 4 16.58 31.34 67.03
N THR A 5 15.79 31.63 66.00
CA THR A 5 14.78 30.73 65.44
C THR A 5 15.44 29.82 64.41
N ALA A 6 15.48 28.52 64.68
CA ALA A 6 15.87 27.51 63.70
C ALA A 6 14.71 27.26 62.73
N ILE A 7 14.88 27.61 61.46
CA ILE A 7 13.97 27.23 60.37
C ILE A 7 14.45 25.91 59.80
N LEU A 8 13.63 24.86 59.96
CA LEU A 8 13.83 23.55 59.36
C LEU A 8 13.42 23.65 57.87
N ALA A 9 14.41 23.71 56.97
CA ALA A 9 14.14 23.64 55.53
C ALA A 9 13.83 22.19 55.13
N LEU A 10 12.56 21.90 54.85
CA LEU A 10 12.13 20.67 54.19
C LEU A 10 12.66 20.68 52.75
N LEU A 11 13.68 19.87 52.48
CA LEU A 11 14.07 19.47 51.12
C LEU A 11 13.00 18.52 50.59
N LEU A 12 11.99 19.05 49.91
CA LEU A 12 11.17 18.26 49.00
C LEU A 12 12.05 17.83 47.81
N PRO A 13 12.12 16.53 47.47
CA PRO A 13 12.80 16.12 46.25
C PRO A 13 12.01 16.68 45.07
N SER A 14 12.60 17.66 44.38
CA SER A 14 12.14 18.10 43.07
C SER A 14 12.26 16.90 42.12
N ILE A 15 11.16 16.15 41.93
CA ILE A 15 11.06 15.26 40.79
C ILE A 15 10.98 16.20 39.58
N LEU A 16 12.15 16.54 39.03
CA LEU A 16 12.26 17.09 37.69
C LEU A 16 11.73 16.01 36.76
N LEU A 17 10.43 16.06 36.46
CA LEU A 17 9.87 15.38 35.30
C LEU A 17 10.54 16.03 34.09
N GLY A 18 11.67 15.47 33.66
CA GLY A 18 12.37 15.96 32.48
C GLY A 18 11.43 15.86 31.29
N GLN A 19 11.11 17.00 30.67
CA GLN A 19 10.50 17.01 29.34
C GLN A 19 11.58 16.52 28.36
N TYR A 20 11.42 15.30 27.86
CA TYR A 20 12.31 14.77 26.83
C TYR A 20 11.95 15.34 25.47
N THR A 21 12.88 15.25 24.52
CA THR A 21 12.69 15.78 23.16
C THR A 21 12.95 14.70 22.11
N ILE A 22 12.21 14.77 21.00
CA ILE A 22 12.57 14.13 19.75
C ILE A 22 12.99 15.23 18.80
N LYS A 23 14.27 15.26 18.40
CA LYS A 23 14.80 16.26 17.49
C LYS A 23 15.57 15.63 16.35
N GLY A 24 15.66 16.33 15.23
CA GLY A 24 16.48 15.87 14.13
C GLY A 24 16.77 16.93 13.09
N VAL A 25 17.43 16.48 12.03
CA VAL A 25 17.79 17.29 10.87
C VAL A 25 17.40 16.53 9.60
N PHE A 26 16.56 17.13 8.78
CA PHE A 26 16.26 16.67 7.43
C PHE A 26 17.29 17.16 6.42
N SER A 27 17.61 16.32 5.44
CA SER A 27 18.55 16.65 4.37
C SER A 27 18.05 16.07 3.03
N PRO A 28 18.00 16.86 1.95
CA PRO A 28 18.29 18.30 1.90
C PRO A 28 17.18 19.14 2.56
N ALA A 29 17.53 20.25 3.21
CA ALA A 29 16.60 20.99 4.09
C ALA A 29 15.39 21.58 3.36
N GLU A 30 15.61 22.05 2.13
CA GLU A 30 14.64 22.75 1.29
C GLU A 30 13.43 21.91 0.86
N GLU A 31 13.54 20.59 0.91
CA GLU A 31 12.45 19.65 0.59
C GLU A 31 11.39 19.58 1.71
N TYR A 32 11.72 20.03 2.93
CA TYR A 32 10.89 19.80 4.11
C TYR A 32 10.46 21.10 4.76
N LYS A 33 9.14 21.26 4.96
CA LYS A 33 8.56 22.48 5.57
C LYS A 33 8.05 22.26 6.99
N VAL A 34 7.52 21.08 7.25
CA VAL A 34 6.90 20.71 8.52
C VAL A 34 7.18 19.25 8.83
N ALA A 35 7.34 18.93 10.10
CA ALA A 35 7.33 17.57 10.61
C ALA A 35 6.10 17.41 11.50
N LEU A 36 5.33 16.35 11.30
CA LEU A 36 4.21 15.98 12.16
C LEU A 36 4.59 14.74 12.98
N LEU A 37 4.13 14.68 14.22
CA LEU A 37 4.37 13.58 15.13
C LEU A 37 3.05 12.93 15.51
N TYR A 38 2.97 11.62 15.32
CA TYR A 38 1.82 10.80 15.70
C TYR A 38 2.25 9.70 16.68
N LYS A 39 1.40 9.36 17.64
CA LYS A 39 1.53 8.14 18.43
C LYS A 39 0.77 7.02 17.71
N VAL A 40 1.49 6.00 17.28
CA VAL A 40 0.90 4.85 16.59
C VAL A 40 0.37 3.86 17.61
N THR A 41 -0.84 3.35 17.37
CA THR A 41 -1.46 2.23 18.08
C THR A 41 -1.91 1.19 17.05
N PRO A 42 -2.34 -0.01 17.47
CA PRO A 42 -2.73 -1.06 16.51
C PRO A 42 -3.88 -0.65 15.56
N GLN A 43 -4.71 0.30 15.96
CA GLN A 43 -5.89 0.73 15.19
C GLN A 43 -5.72 2.13 14.57
N VAL A 44 -5.00 3.05 15.21
CA VAL A 44 -4.99 4.46 14.80
C VAL A 44 -3.63 5.13 15.04
N SER A 45 -3.35 6.16 14.24
CA SER A 45 -2.25 7.10 14.48
C SER A 45 -2.79 8.39 15.10
N ASN A 46 -2.57 8.57 16.40
CA ASN A 46 -3.08 9.74 17.13
C ASN A 46 -2.13 10.92 16.97
N TYR A 47 -2.63 12.07 16.52
CA TYR A 47 -1.83 13.30 16.42
C TYR A 47 -1.28 13.72 17.79
N VAL A 48 0.01 14.07 17.84
CA VAL A 48 0.70 14.50 19.06
C VAL A 48 1.18 15.94 18.94
N ALA A 49 1.96 16.24 17.90
CA ALA A 49 2.59 17.55 17.75
C ALA A 49 2.97 17.84 16.29
N ASN A 50 3.32 19.10 16.02
CA ASN A 50 3.96 19.52 14.78
C ASN A 50 5.19 20.38 15.10
N ALA A 51 6.17 20.38 14.21
CA ALA A 51 7.35 21.23 14.28
C ALA A 51 7.61 21.85 12.91
N LYS A 52 7.88 23.15 12.88
CA LYS A 52 8.36 23.81 11.67
C LYS A 52 9.81 23.40 11.43
N VAL A 53 10.14 23.07 10.18
CA VAL A 53 11.51 22.75 9.78
C VAL A 53 12.29 24.05 9.56
N GLY A 54 13.45 24.16 10.18
CA GLY A 54 14.36 25.30 10.07
C GLY A 54 15.08 25.35 8.71
N PRO A 55 15.72 26.48 8.35
CA PRO A 55 16.48 26.61 7.10
C PRO A 55 17.64 25.62 6.94
N ASP A 56 18.12 25.07 8.05
CA ASP A 56 19.16 24.04 8.13
C ASP A 56 18.59 22.61 8.19
N GLY A 57 17.26 22.45 8.04
CA GLY A 57 16.57 21.18 8.13
C GLY A 57 16.22 20.76 9.56
N SER A 58 16.56 21.56 10.58
CA SER A 58 16.34 21.19 11.97
C SER A 58 14.86 21.19 12.37
N PHE A 59 14.46 20.23 13.21
CA PHE A 59 13.14 20.18 13.84
C PHE A 59 13.25 19.67 15.28
N GLU A 60 12.28 20.03 16.13
CA GLU A 60 12.21 19.57 17.52
C GLU A 60 10.75 19.41 17.98
N PHE A 61 10.44 18.24 18.52
CA PHE A 61 9.22 17.97 19.28
C PHE A 61 9.55 17.92 20.77
N LYS A 62 8.85 18.72 21.55
CA LYS A 62 8.90 18.66 23.02
C LYS A 62 7.84 17.68 23.51
N MET A 63 8.29 16.64 24.21
CA MET A 63 7.38 15.64 24.77
C MET A 63 6.81 16.18 26.09
N ASP A 64 5.49 16.31 26.16
CA ASP A 64 4.83 16.71 27.40
C ASP A 64 4.87 15.58 28.46
N SER A 65 4.45 15.90 29.68
CA SER A 65 4.46 14.94 30.80
C SER A 65 3.43 13.79 30.66
N THR A 66 2.53 13.87 29.69
CA THR A 66 1.52 12.85 29.38
C THR A 66 1.93 11.91 28.26
N ALA A 67 3.06 12.19 27.58
CA ALA A 67 3.60 11.35 26.53
C ALA A 67 3.87 9.93 27.03
N ILE A 68 3.17 8.97 26.43
CA ILE A 68 3.27 7.54 26.76
C ILE A 68 4.39 6.87 25.97
N LYS A 69 5.07 5.90 26.58
CA LYS A 69 6.06 5.08 25.87
C LYS A 69 5.42 4.32 24.70
N GLY A 70 6.17 4.09 23.63
CA GLY A 70 5.74 3.30 22.48
C GLY A 70 6.32 3.81 21.17
N ILE A 71 5.70 3.38 20.06
CA ILE A 71 6.06 3.81 18.71
C ILE A 71 5.41 5.15 18.38
N TYR A 72 6.21 6.06 17.85
CA TYR A 72 5.78 7.33 17.30
C TYR A 72 6.19 7.40 15.83
N ARG A 73 5.36 8.04 15.01
CA ARG A 73 5.59 8.22 13.58
C ARG A 73 5.86 9.68 13.27
N VAL A 74 6.97 9.93 12.60
CA VAL A 74 7.30 11.25 12.06
C VAL A 74 6.87 11.26 10.60
N VAL A 75 5.94 12.15 10.27
CA VAL A 75 5.44 12.36 8.90
C VAL A 75 6.03 13.66 8.36
N TYR A 76 6.57 13.62 7.15
CA TYR A 76 7.31 14.73 6.56
C TYR A 76 6.72 15.24 5.22
N ALA A 77 5.80 14.50 4.60
CA ALA A 77 5.02 14.94 3.44
C ALA A 77 3.64 14.24 3.37
N ILE A 78 2.87 14.50 2.31
CA ILE A 78 1.55 13.90 2.03
C ILE A 78 1.63 13.14 0.70
N PRO A 79 1.08 11.92 0.59
CA PRO A 79 0.31 11.18 1.61
C PRO A 79 1.13 10.71 2.83
N GLN A 80 0.50 10.65 4.00
CA GLN A 80 1.21 10.43 5.28
C GLN A 80 1.73 9.00 5.41
N GLU A 81 1.00 8.07 4.84
CA GLU A 81 1.23 6.63 4.73
C GLU A 81 2.50 6.30 3.94
N GLU A 82 2.87 7.13 2.97
CA GLU A 82 4.11 6.99 2.19
C GLU A 82 5.28 7.75 2.82
N TYR A 83 5.05 8.98 3.27
CA TYR A 83 6.13 9.89 3.66
C TYR A 83 6.32 9.99 5.17
N ASN A 84 6.73 8.87 5.76
CA ASN A 84 6.93 8.76 7.20
C ASN A 84 8.06 7.80 7.61
N PHE A 85 8.43 7.84 8.89
CA PHE A 85 9.22 6.79 9.54
C PHE A 85 8.90 6.70 11.04
N ASP A 86 9.14 5.53 11.61
CA ASP A 86 8.84 5.23 13.02
C ASP A 86 10.05 5.48 13.94
N VAL A 87 9.75 5.87 15.18
CA VAL A 87 10.69 6.17 16.27
C VAL A 87 10.18 5.54 17.56
N ILE A 88 11.03 4.76 18.22
CA ILE A 88 10.76 4.21 19.55
C ILE A 88 10.99 5.30 20.60
N TYR A 89 9.96 5.67 21.35
CA TYR A 89 10.07 6.56 22.51
C TYR A 89 9.85 5.77 23.81
N ASN A 90 10.88 5.71 24.65
CA ASN A 90 10.84 4.95 25.91
C ASN A 90 10.55 5.80 27.15
N GLY A 91 10.40 7.12 26.98
CA GLY A 91 10.14 8.07 28.06
C GLY A 91 11.30 8.25 29.05
N LYS A 92 12.54 7.93 28.66
CA LYS A 92 13.72 7.97 29.55
C LYS A 92 14.91 8.73 28.97
N GLU A 93 14.85 9.12 27.70
CA GLU A 93 15.97 9.75 27.01
C GLU A 93 15.52 10.76 25.95
N ASN A 94 16.42 11.67 25.58
CA ASN A 94 16.26 12.51 24.41
C ASN A 94 16.67 11.74 23.14
N ILE A 95 15.89 11.89 22.08
CA ILE A 95 16.15 11.28 20.79
C ILE A 95 16.69 12.36 19.84
N ALA A 96 17.82 12.06 19.20
CA ALA A 96 18.41 12.90 18.16
C ALA A 96 18.66 12.05 16.92
N LEU A 97 18.25 12.53 15.75
CA LEU A 97 18.37 11.80 14.49
C LEU A 97 18.73 12.71 13.31
N THR A 98 19.17 12.10 12.22
CA THR A 98 19.20 12.72 10.89
C THR A 98 18.34 11.89 9.96
N PHE A 99 17.73 12.52 8.97
CA PHE A 99 16.96 11.80 7.95
C PHE A 99 17.24 12.39 6.57
N ASN A 100 17.33 11.50 5.59
CA ASN A 100 17.41 11.81 4.17
C ASN A 100 16.54 10.76 3.46
N SER A 101 15.76 11.18 2.46
CA SER A 101 14.81 10.31 1.76
C SER A 101 15.47 9.11 1.07
N GLU A 102 16.72 9.24 0.63
CA GLU A 102 17.46 8.17 -0.04
C GLU A 102 18.14 7.20 0.95
N ILE A 103 18.65 7.71 2.08
CA ILE A 103 19.44 6.95 3.05
C ILE A 103 18.59 6.44 4.24
N GLY A 104 17.44 7.08 4.48
CA GLY A 104 16.57 6.83 5.62
C GLY A 104 17.03 7.52 6.91
N VAL A 105 16.47 7.06 8.04
CA VAL A 105 16.73 7.61 9.37
C VAL A 105 18.03 7.07 9.98
N LYS A 106 18.81 7.95 10.61
CA LYS A 106 19.99 7.60 11.40
C LYS A 106 19.92 8.24 12.78
N PHE A 107 19.86 7.40 13.81
CA PHE A 107 19.80 7.85 15.19
C PHE A 107 21.20 8.21 15.74
N GLN A 108 21.37 9.48 16.11
CA GLN A 108 22.57 9.99 16.78
C GLN A 108 22.54 9.64 18.27
N SER A 109 21.38 9.85 18.91
CA SER A 109 21.10 9.43 20.29
C SER A 109 19.74 8.73 20.38
N SER A 110 19.75 7.56 21.00
CA SER A 110 18.63 6.81 21.56
C SER A 110 19.12 5.38 21.72
N VAL A 111 19.06 4.82 22.92
CA VAL A 111 19.53 3.45 23.17
C VAL A 111 18.75 2.47 22.31
N GLU A 112 17.42 2.51 22.36
CA GLU A 112 16.56 1.50 21.72
C GLU A 112 16.59 1.60 20.19
N ASN A 113 16.46 2.80 19.63
CA ASN A 113 16.47 2.97 18.19
C ASN A 113 17.85 2.63 17.59
N LYS A 114 18.95 2.98 18.28
CA LYS A 114 20.30 2.60 17.82
C LYS A 114 20.52 1.11 17.94
N SER A 115 20.03 0.45 18.98
CA SER A 115 20.12 -1.01 19.11
C SER A 115 19.39 -1.71 17.97
N LEU A 116 18.16 -1.30 17.64
CA LEU A 116 17.41 -1.86 16.53
C LEU A 116 18.11 -1.60 15.17
N ALA A 117 18.53 -0.36 14.91
CA ALA A 117 19.26 -0.03 13.67
C ALA A 117 20.59 -0.81 13.55
N SER A 118 21.32 -0.98 14.65
CA SER A 118 22.58 -1.76 14.64
C SER A 118 22.32 -3.23 14.38
N TYR A 119 21.27 -3.80 14.99
CA TYR A 119 20.82 -5.17 14.72
C TYR A 119 20.49 -5.36 13.24
N THR A 120 19.64 -4.50 12.67
CA THR A 120 19.25 -4.57 11.26
C THR A 120 20.45 -4.51 10.33
N ASN A 121 21.40 -3.59 10.58
CA ASN A 121 22.63 -3.48 9.80
C ASN A 121 23.52 -4.72 9.91
N SER A 122 23.71 -5.24 11.12
CA SER A 122 24.49 -6.46 11.35
C SER A 122 23.87 -7.67 10.64
N MET A 123 22.57 -7.86 10.77
CA MET A 123 21.85 -8.97 10.14
C MET A 123 21.86 -8.85 8.61
N SER A 124 21.70 -7.64 8.06
CA SER A 124 21.79 -7.40 6.62
C SER A 124 23.16 -7.80 6.04
N MET A 125 24.26 -7.42 6.70
CA MET A 125 25.61 -7.83 6.27
C MET A 125 25.83 -9.35 6.32
N ILE A 126 25.25 -10.01 7.31
CA ILE A 126 25.31 -11.48 7.44
C ILE A 126 24.49 -12.13 6.33
N THR A 127 23.25 -11.69 6.09
CA THR A 127 22.40 -12.16 4.99
C THR A 127 23.07 -11.95 3.63
N HIS A 128 23.74 -10.81 3.43
CA HIS A 128 24.53 -10.58 2.22
C HIS A 128 25.64 -11.60 2.04
N SER A 129 26.35 -11.95 3.12
CA SER A 129 27.40 -12.98 3.11
C SER A 129 26.84 -14.37 2.77
N ILE A 130 25.68 -14.74 3.32
CA ILE A 130 24.98 -16.00 2.99
C ILE A 130 24.59 -16.01 1.50
N GLY A 131 23.94 -14.95 1.04
CA GLY A 131 23.54 -14.83 -0.37
C GLY A 131 24.74 -14.85 -1.32
N LYS A 132 25.86 -14.22 -0.93
CA LYS A 132 27.11 -14.25 -1.71
C LYS A 132 27.64 -15.68 -1.84
N PHE A 133 27.68 -16.45 -0.74
CA PHE A 133 28.11 -17.84 -0.75
C PHE A 133 27.35 -18.67 -1.80
N TYR A 134 26.02 -18.56 -1.82
CA TYR A 134 25.18 -19.30 -2.76
C TYR A 134 25.31 -18.78 -4.20
N ARG A 135 25.33 -17.47 -4.42
CA ARG A 135 25.51 -16.87 -5.77
C ARG A 135 26.84 -17.25 -6.41
N GLU A 136 27.91 -17.31 -5.63
CA GLU A 136 29.25 -17.70 -6.12
C GLU A 136 29.41 -19.23 -6.24
N GLN A 137 28.37 -20.01 -5.90
CA GLN A 137 28.38 -21.48 -5.90
C GLN A 137 29.57 -22.06 -5.12
N SER A 138 29.95 -21.39 -4.04
CA SER A 138 31.11 -21.76 -3.22
C SER A 138 30.94 -23.18 -2.65
N LYS A 139 32.06 -23.90 -2.54
CA LYS A 139 32.11 -25.26 -1.97
C LYS A 139 32.67 -25.29 -0.55
N ASP A 140 33.01 -24.13 0.02
CA ASP A 140 33.52 -24.02 1.39
C ASP A 140 32.37 -24.10 2.41
N THR A 141 31.89 -25.33 2.66
CA THR A 141 30.76 -25.57 3.57
C THR A 141 31.06 -25.14 5.00
N LEU A 142 32.33 -25.17 5.42
CA LEU A 142 32.74 -24.70 6.75
C LEU A 142 32.61 -23.18 6.88
N ALA A 143 32.92 -22.43 5.81
CA ALA A 143 32.68 -20.99 5.79
C ALA A 143 31.19 -20.66 5.94
N LEU A 144 30.29 -21.36 5.23
CA LEU A 144 28.86 -21.14 5.38
C LEU A 144 28.36 -21.45 6.80
N ILE A 145 28.79 -22.57 7.39
CA ILE A 145 28.45 -22.93 8.78
C ILE A 145 28.93 -21.85 9.76
N SER A 146 30.12 -21.27 9.53
CA SER A 146 30.63 -20.16 10.33
C SER A 146 29.78 -18.89 10.19
N ILE A 147 29.27 -18.59 8.99
CA ILE A 147 28.35 -17.47 8.76
C ILE A 147 27.03 -17.69 9.52
N PHE A 148 26.43 -18.89 9.45
CA PHE A 148 25.22 -19.21 10.23
C PHE A 148 25.45 -19.12 11.74
N LYS A 149 26.60 -19.59 12.22
CA LYS A 149 26.99 -19.43 13.62
C LYS A 149 27.05 -17.95 14.01
N THR A 150 27.66 -17.11 13.18
CA THR A 150 27.75 -15.66 13.38
C THR A 150 26.36 -15.02 13.42
N GLN A 151 25.44 -15.45 12.54
CA GLN A 151 24.05 -15.01 12.55
C GLN A 151 23.36 -15.32 13.88
N ARG A 152 23.51 -16.55 14.38
CA ARG A 152 22.91 -17.01 15.63
C ARG A 152 23.46 -16.27 16.85
N GLU A 153 24.77 -16.08 16.91
CA GLU A 153 25.43 -15.33 18.00
C GLU A 153 25.02 -13.86 17.98
N THR A 154 24.91 -13.26 16.79
CA THR A 154 24.43 -11.88 16.61
C THR A 154 22.99 -11.74 17.10
N GLN A 155 22.09 -12.64 16.67
CA GLN A 155 20.70 -12.67 17.14
C GLN A 155 20.62 -12.76 18.66
N GLY A 156 21.28 -13.77 19.26
CA GLY A 156 21.25 -14.00 20.69
C GLY A 156 21.85 -12.84 21.50
N HIS A 157 22.88 -12.18 20.98
CA HIS A 157 23.46 -10.99 21.60
C HIS A 157 22.43 -9.85 21.66
N TYR A 158 21.83 -9.48 20.53
CA TYR A 158 20.87 -8.37 20.48
C TYR A 158 19.60 -8.64 21.29
N GLU A 159 19.09 -9.88 21.30
CA GLU A 159 17.99 -10.26 22.18
C GLU A 159 18.35 -10.13 23.67
N ALA A 160 19.56 -10.51 24.06
CA ALA A 160 20.00 -10.43 25.45
C ALA A 160 20.16 -8.99 25.93
N VAL A 161 20.81 -8.12 25.14
CA VAL A 161 21.09 -6.73 25.53
C VAL A 161 19.86 -5.82 25.48
N THR A 162 18.88 -6.16 24.64
CA THR A 162 17.63 -5.37 24.53
C THR A 162 16.50 -5.91 25.39
N LYS A 163 16.69 -7.02 26.12
CA LYS A 163 15.64 -7.64 26.93
C LYS A 163 14.90 -6.63 27.83
N GLY A 164 13.59 -6.52 27.63
CA GLY A 164 12.71 -5.58 28.37
C GLY A 164 12.57 -4.19 27.75
N MET A 165 13.23 -3.93 26.61
CA MET A 165 13.06 -2.74 25.77
C MET A 165 11.94 -2.96 24.75
N ILE A 166 11.39 -1.87 24.20
CA ILE A 166 10.45 -1.93 23.07
C ILE A 166 11.17 -2.52 21.83
N ALA A 167 12.43 -2.14 21.60
CA ALA A 167 13.24 -2.65 20.49
C ALA A 167 13.37 -4.19 20.47
N TRP A 168 13.29 -4.86 21.64
CA TRP A 168 13.39 -6.31 21.74
C TRP A 168 12.29 -7.05 20.97
N HIS A 169 11.09 -6.48 20.93
CA HIS A 169 9.95 -7.08 20.22
C HIS A 169 10.27 -7.20 18.72
N PHE A 170 10.82 -6.15 18.13
CA PHE A 170 11.23 -6.14 16.71
C PHE A 170 12.43 -7.04 16.45
N ILE A 171 13.44 -7.03 17.33
CA ILE A 171 14.64 -7.87 17.19
C ILE A 171 14.25 -9.35 17.20
N LYS A 172 13.40 -9.75 18.15
CA LYS A 172 12.91 -11.12 18.25
C LYS A 172 12.05 -11.51 17.05
N ALA A 173 11.15 -10.63 16.60
CA ALA A 173 10.26 -10.93 15.47
C ALA A 173 10.99 -10.98 14.11
N ASN A 174 12.19 -10.39 14.04
CA ASN A 174 13.07 -10.46 12.87
C ASN A 174 14.04 -11.65 12.90
N THR A 175 13.96 -12.57 13.87
CA THR A 175 14.82 -13.75 13.89
C THR A 175 14.57 -14.59 12.63
N PRO A 176 15.58 -14.77 11.75
CA PRO A 176 15.43 -15.58 10.56
C PRO A 176 15.53 -17.06 10.90
N TYR A 177 15.18 -17.93 9.95
CA TYR A 177 15.62 -19.33 10.00
C TYR A 177 17.15 -19.39 9.94
N ILE A 178 17.77 -20.11 10.89
CA ILE A 178 19.22 -20.27 10.97
C ILE A 178 19.56 -21.76 11.06
N PRO A 179 20.12 -22.37 10.00
CA PRO A 179 20.55 -23.77 10.00
C PRO A 179 21.59 -24.09 11.08
N ASN A 180 21.50 -25.29 11.65
CA ASN A 180 22.55 -25.82 12.56
C ASN A 180 23.69 -26.54 11.81
N ALA A 181 23.50 -26.80 10.52
CA ALA A 181 24.44 -27.49 9.65
C ALA A 181 24.43 -26.84 8.26
N TYR A 182 25.29 -27.34 7.36
CA TYR A 182 25.24 -26.96 5.95
C TYR A 182 23.90 -27.39 5.34
N GLU A 183 23.31 -26.49 4.56
CA GLU A 183 22.17 -26.75 3.69
C GLU A 183 22.50 -26.25 2.27
N ASP A 184 22.13 -27.01 1.24
CA ASP A 184 22.16 -26.50 -0.12
C ASP A 184 21.12 -25.38 -0.31
N VAL A 185 21.23 -24.66 -1.43
CA VAL A 185 20.41 -23.47 -1.67
C VAL A 185 18.91 -23.78 -1.72
N ALA A 186 18.53 -24.94 -2.26
CA ALA A 186 17.12 -25.33 -2.36
C ALA A 186 16.58 -25.61 -0.95
N THR A 187 17.26 -26.47 -0.20
CA THR A 187 16.90 -26.80 1.18
C THR A 187 16.84 -25.56 2.07
N TYR A 188 17.82 -24.66 1.97
CA TYR A 188 17.86 -23.44 2.76
C TYR A 188 16.72 -22.49 2.42
N THR A 189 16.38 -22.34 1.15
CA THR A 189 15.28 -21.47 0.70
C THR A 189 13.92 -22.03 1.12
N ASP A 190 13.71 -23.35 0.99
CA ASP A 190 12.49 -24.03 1.44
C ASP A 190 12.27 -23.88 2.95
N ASN A 191 13.35 -24.03 3.74
CA ASN A 191 13.28 -23.83 5.19
C ASN A 191 13.08 -22.36 5.56
N LEU A 192 13.72 -21.41 4.85
CA LEU A 192 13.47 -19.97 5.04
C LEU A 192 12.00 -19.63 4.83
N LYS A 193 11.38 -20.17 3.78
CA LYS A 193 9.96 -19.98 3.48
C LYS A 193 9.08 -20.60 4.57
N THR A 194 9.35 -21.85 4.94
CA THR A 194 8.57 -22.61 5.93
C THR A 194 8.58 -21.94 7.31
N HIS A 195 9.74 -21.47 7.75
CA HIS A 195 9.95 -20.92 9.08
C HIS A 195 9.89 -19.39 9.13
N TYR A 196 9.45 -18.74 8.05
CA TYR A 196 9.53 -17.29 7.90
C TYR A 196 8.82 -16.53 9.04
N PHE A 197 7.69 -17.05 9.51
CA PHE A 197 6.85 -16.41 10.51
C PHE A 197 6.99 -16.98 11.93
N ASP A 198 7.87 -17.96 12.17
CA ASP A 198 7.99 -18.69 13.44
C ASP A 198 8.18 -17.80 14.67
N HIS A 199 8.80 -16.64 14.47
CA HIS A 199 9.09 -15.68 15.53
C HIS A 199 8.20 -14.43 15.53
N VAL A 200 7.25 -14.34 14.60
CA VAL A 200 6.34 -13.20 14.47
C VAL A 200 5.07 -13.46 15.27
N ASP A 201 4.87 -12.68 16.33
CA ASP A 201 3.63 -12.68 17.09
C ASP A 201 2.69 -11.59 16.54
N PHE A 202 1.73 -12.00 15.71
CA PHE A 202 0.74 -11.10 15.09
C PHE A 202 -0.23 -10.48 16.09
N ASN A 203 -0.29 -10.98 17.33
CA ASN A 203 -1.07 -10.39 18.43
C ASN A 203 -0.24 -9.44 19.30
N ASN A 204 1.03 -9.20 18.95
CA ASN A 204 1.88 -8.31 19.70
C ASN A 204 1.54 -6.83 19.42
N GLU A 205 0.94 -6.15 20.40
CA GLU A 205 0.54 -4.74 20.25
C GLU A 205 1.69 -3.80 19.86
N VAL A 206 2.93 -4.09 20.27
CA VAL A 206 4.10 -3.27 19.88
C VAL A 206 4.36 -3.39 18.38
N LEU A 207 4.26 -4.60 17.83
CA LEU A 207 4.45 -4.87 16.40
C LEU A 207 3.28 -4.35 15.57
N GLN A 208 2.06 -4.47 16.08
CA GLN A 208 0.86 -3.92 15.44
C GLN A 208 0.87 -2.38 15.42
N SER A 209 1.58 -1.75 16.36
CA SER A 209 1.72 -0.29 16.44
C SER A 209 2.85 0.25 15.53
N SER A 210 3.20 -0.42 14.45
CA SER A 210 4.19 0.03 13.46
C SER A 210 3.90 -0.59 12.08
N SER A 211 4.69 -0.24 11.06
CA SER A 211 4.63 -0.88 9.73
C SER A 211 5.15 -2.32 9.70
N PHE A 212 5.63 -2.87 10.83
CA PHE A 212 6.40 -4.11 10.85
C PHE A 212 5.62 -5.32 10.31
N LEU A 213 4.37 -5.53 10.72
CA LEU A 213 3.59 -6.68 10.28
C LEU A 213 3.24 -6.60 8.78
N ILE A 214 2.97 -5.39 8.29
CA ILE A 214 2.76 -5.11 6.86
C ILE A 214 4.03 -5.46 6.08
N GLU A 215 5.17 -4.90 6.46
CA GLU A 215 6.45 -5.16 5.79
C GLU A 215 6.80 -6.64 5.79
N ARG A 216 6.55 -7.36 6.89
CA ARG A 216 6.81 -8.80 6.97
C ARG A 216 5.90 -9.62 6.07
N MET A 217 4.62 -9.26 6.00
CA MET A 217 3.67 -9.88 5.08
C MET A 217 4.10 -9.66 3.61
N LEU A 218 4.31 -8.40 3.21
CA LEU A 218 4.67 -8.06 1.83
C LEU A 218 5.99 -8.71 1.42
N ASN A 219 7.02 -8.65 2.28
CA ASN A 219 8.31 -9.29 2.01
C ASN A 219 8.19 -10.82 1.85
N TYR A 220 7.23 -11.46 2.52
CA TYR A 220 6.97 -12.89 2.32
C TYR A 220 6.25 -13.15 1.00
N VAL A 221 5.14 -12.45 0.75
CA VAL A 221 4.28 -12.67 -0.41
C VAL A 221 5.04 -12.42 -1.71
N PHE A 222 5.80 -11.32 -1.77
CA PHE A 222 6.55 -10.93 -2.97
C PHE A 222 7.98 -11.46 -3.01
N GLY A 223 8.59 -11.72 -1.86
CA GLY A 223 10.00 -12.13 -1.80
C GLY A 223 10.24 -13.64 -1.91
N MET A 224 9.22 -14.47 -1.66
CA MET A 224 9.34 -15.93 -1.70
C MET A 224 8.73 -16.50 -2.98
N SER A 225 9.40 -17.49 -3.58
CA SER A 225 8.87 -18.24 -4.73
C SER A 225 9.07 -19.74 -4.54
N THR A 226 8.17 -20.51 -5.13
CA THR A 226 8.26 -21.96 -5.27
C THR A 226 8.64 -22.27 -6.72
N GLU A 227 9.65 -23.11 -6.92
CA GLU A 227 10.07 -23.52 -8.25
C GLU A 227 8.93 -24.23 -9.01
N GLY A 228 8.72 -23.85 -10.27
CA GLY A 228 7.71 -24.45 -11.15
C GLY A 228 6.32 -23.82 -11.09
N LEU A 229 6.09 -22.83 -10.23
CA LEU A 229 4.88 -22.00 -10.25
C LEU A 229 5.13 -20.72 -11.06
N ASP A 230 4.12 -20.24 -11.77
CA ASP A 230 4.10 -18.87 -12.29
C ASP A 230 3.93 -17.85 -11.15
N GLU A 231 4.05 -16.56 -11.47
CA GLU A 231 4.01 -15.48 -10.50
C GLU A 231 2.68 -15.40 -9.76
N THR A 232 1.56 -15.41 -10.48
CA THR A 232 0.20 -15.42 -9.92
C THR A 232 -0.01 -16.59 -8.95
N ALA A 233 0.38 -17.80 -9.33
CA ALA A 233 0.28 -18.98 -8.48
C ALA A 233 1.19 -18.90 -7.25
N ASN A 234 2.38 -18.27 -7.39
CA ASN A 234 3.25 -18.00 -6.25
C ASN A 234 2.61 -17.02 -5.25
N TYR A 235 2.02 -15.93 -5.74
CA TYR A 235 1.30 -14.99 -4.88
C TYR A 235 0.16 -15.69 -4.14
N ILE A 236 -0.73 -16.37 -4.85
CA ILE A 236 -1.85 -17.10 -4.23
C ILE A 236 -1.35 -18.08 -3.16
N SER A 237 -0.34 -18.90 -3.47
CA SER A 237 0.21 -19.86 -2.52
C SER A 237 0.82 -19.19 -1.28
N ASN A 238 1.54 -18.08 -1.44
CA ASN A 238 2.13 -17.37 -0.32
C ASN A 238 1.07 -16.68 0.54
N ILE A 239 0.02 -16.15 -0.08
CA ILE A 239 -1.12 -15.53 0.60
C ILE A 239 -1.83 -16.57 1.46
N ASP A 240 -2.07 -17.78 0.95
CA ASP A 240 -2.69 -18.85 1.72
C ASP A 240 -1.88 -19.23 2.96
N VAL A 241 -0.56 -19.32 2.82
CA VAL A 241 0.33 -19.57 3.96
C VAL A 241 0.22 -18.43 4.98
N PHE A 242 0.27 -17.18 4.52
CA PHE A 242 0.14 -16.02 5.40
C PHE A 242 -1.21 -15.97 6.12
N CYS A 243 -2.31 -16.17 5.39
CA CYS A 243 -3.67 -16.24 5.94
C CYS A 243 -3.80 -17.35 6.99
N LYS A 244 -3.12 -18.49 6.79
CA LYS A 244 -3.09 -19.56 7.78
C LYS A 244 -2.34 -19.17 9.05
N VAL A 245 -1.23 -18.44 8.92
CA VAL A 245 -0.44 -17.93 10.04
C VAL A 245 -1.26 -16.95 10.89
N ILE A 246 -2.03 -16.06 10.27
CA ILE A 246 -2.82 -15.04 10.98
C ILE A 246 -4.23 -15.50 11.38
N GLU A 247 -4.60 -16.76 11.16
CA GLU A 247 -5.97 -17.27 11.34
C GLU A 247 -6.58 -16.88 12.70
N GLN A 248 -5.79 -16.99 13.77
CA GLN A 248 -6.16 -16.71 15.16
C GLN A 248 -5.89 -15.27 15.61
N THR A 249 -5.47 -14.39 14.71
CA THR A 249 -5.26 -12.97 14.98
C THR A 249 -6.60 -12.23 15.06
N ASP A 250 -6.63 -11.14 15.81
CA ASP A 250 -7.79 -10.24 15.89
C ASP A 250 -8.35 -9.88 14.50
N PRO A 251 -9.67 -9.95 14.28
CA PRO A 251 -10.29 -9.66 12.99
C PRO A 251 -9.97 -8.29 12.41
N GLU A 252 -9.85 -7.23 13.22
CA GLU A 252 -9.52 -5.88 12.74
C GLU A 252 -8.08 -5.83 12.22
N ILE A 253 -7.16 -6.52 12.89
CA ILE A 253 -5.77 -6.62 12.46
C ILE A 253 -5.66 -7.43 11.16
N LYS A 254 -6.40 -8.54 11.06
CA LYS A 254 -6.50 -9.30 9.80
C LYS A 254 -7.01 -8.44 8.66
N ARG A 255 -8.07 -7.66 8.91
CA ARG A 255 -8.66 -6.75 7.92
C ARG A 255 -7.62 -5.76 7.43
N SER A 256 -6.94 -5.06 8.35
CA SER A 256 -5.93 -4.06 7.99
C SER A 256 -4.79 -4.65 7.15
N LEU A 257 -4.26 -5.81 7.52
CA LEU A 257 -3.18 -6.47 6.77
C LEU A 257 -3.64 -6.92 5.38
N LEU A 258 -4.82 -7.53 5.29
CA LEU A 258 -5.32 -8.05 4.01
C LEU A 258 -5.81 -6.94 3.08
N VAL A 259 -6.33 -5.82 3.59
CA VAL A 259 -6.68 -4.64 2.78
C VAL A 259 -5.42 -4.02 2.19
N GLU A 260 -4.35 -3.87 2.98
CA GLU A 260 -3.07 -3.39 2.47
C GLU A 260 -2.54 -4.31 1.36
N LEU A 261 -2.54 -5.63 1.59
CA LEU A 261 -2.12 -6.60 0.57
C LEU A 261 -3.00 -6.55 -0.70
N TRP A 262 -4.32 -6.44 -0.53
CA TRP A 262 -5.25 -6.30 -1.65
C TRP A 262 -4.96 -5.04 -2.46
N GLN A 263 -4.77 -3.90 -1.79
CA GLN A 263 -4.43 -2.64 -2.46
C GLN A 263 -3.12 -2.75 -3.24
N GLN A 264 -2.10 -3.41 -2.67
CA GLN A 264 -0.84 -3.63 -3.39
C GLN A 264 -1.04 -4.49 -4.65
N MET A 265 -1.93 -5.49 -4.64
CA MET A 265 -2.26 -6.26 -5.85
C MET A 265 -3.06 -5.44 -6.87
N VAL A 266 -3.93 -4.53 -6.40
CA VAL A 266 -4.62 -3.56 -7.26
C VAL A 266 -3.60 -2.66 -7.96
N ASP A 267 -2.66 -2.09 -7.21
CA ASP A 267 -1.64 -1.16 -7.73
C ASP A 267 -0.66 -1.84 -8.71
N LEU A 268 -0.43 -3.14 -8.53
CA LEU A 268 0.36 -3.97 -9.45
C LEU A 268 -0.44 -4.44 -10.68
N ASN A 269 -1.74 -4.10 -10.79
CA ASN A 269 -2.66 -4.61 -11.81
C ASN A 269 -2.83 -6.14 -11.80
N GLU A 270 -2.58 -6.80 -10.67
CA GLU A 270 -2.77 -8.25 -10.47
C GLU A 270 -4.23 -8.56 -10.11
N GLU A 271 -5.16 -8.25 -11.01
CA GLU A 271 -6.61 -8.35 -10.75
C GLU A 271 -7.05 -9.74 -10.28
N SER A 272 -6.46 -10.80 -10.85
CA SER A 272 -6.79 -12.17 -10.48
C SER A 272 -6.44 -12.48 -9.01
N VAL A 273 -5.29 -11.98 -8.54
CA VAL A 273 -4.83 -12.16 -7.16
C VAL A 273 -5.59 -11.23 -6.21
N ALA A 274 -5.84 -9.98 -6.61
CA ALA A 274 -6.67 -9.06 -5.85
C ALA A 274 -8.08 -9.63 -5.63
N ASN A 275 -8.72 -10.14 -6.68
CA ASN A 275 -10.03 -10.80 -6.57
C ASN A 275 -9.97 -12.07 -5.72
N TYR A 276 -8.89 -12.85 -5.82
CA TYR A 276 -8.69 -14.01 -4.94
C TYR A 276 -8.66 -13.61 -3.46
N ILE A 277 -7.90 -12.56 -3.09
CA ILE A 277 -7.87 -12.04 -1.72
C ILE A 277 -9.25 -11.55 -1.29
N ALA A 278 -9.92 -10.79 -2.17
CA ALA A 278 -11.23 -10.22 -1.93
C ALA A 278 -12.26 -11.31 -1.59
N GLU A 279 -12.43 -12.28 -2.49
CA GLU A 279 -13.44 -13.32 -2.39
C GLU A 279 -13.14 -14.35 -1.30
N THR A 280 -11.87 -14.74 -1.14
CA THR A 280 -11.49 -15.84 -0.24
C THR A 280 -11.39 -15.38 1.21
N TYR A 281 -10.98 -14.13 1.44
CA TYR A 281 -10.62 -13.66 2.79
C TYR A 281 -11.30 -12.37 3.22
N LEU A 282 -11.37 -11.35 2.35
CA LEU A 282 -11.81 -10.02 2.78
C LEU A 282 -13.33 -9.83 2.82
N MET A 283 -14.10 -10.37 1.89
CA MET A 283 -15.55 -10.14 1.84
C MET A 283 -16.27 -10.68 3.08
N ASP A 284 -15.99 -11.93 3.48
CA ASP A 284 -16.54 -12.51 4.71
C ASP A 284 -16.07 -11.76 5.97
N LEU A 285 -14.82 -11.29 5.97
CA LEU A 285 -14.26 -10.50 7.06
C LEU A 285 -14.92 -9.11 7.16
N ALA A 286 -15.19 -8.46 6.03
CA ALA A 286 -15.91 -7.20 5.97
C ALA A 286 -17.35 -7.35 6.49
N VAL A 287 -18.03 -8.44 6.12
CA VAL A 287 -19.35 -8.78 6.69
C VAL A 287 -19.28 -8.99 8.20
N LEU A 288 -18.29 -9.77 8.68
CA LEU A 288 -18.08 -10.02 10.10
C LEU A 288 -17.87 -8.73 10.92
N LEU A 289 -17.12 -7.78 10.36
CA LEU A 289 -16.80 -6.50 10.98
C LEU A 289 -17.86 -5.41 10.71
N ASN A 290 -18.91 -5.72 9.94
CA ASN A 290 -19.91 -4.77 9.49
C ASN A 290 -19.32 -3.57 8.72
N ASP A 291 -18.28 -3.83 7.92
CA ASP A 291 -17.62 -2.85 7.06
C ASP A 291 -18.24 -2.86 5.66
N GLN A 292 -19.34 -2.12 5.52
CA GLN A 292 -20.09 -2.03 4.26
C GLN A 292 -19.32 -1.26 3.18
N GLU A 293 -18.44 -0.34 3.56
CA GLU A 293 -17.64 0.46 2.63
C GLU A 293 -16.60 -0.42 1.95
N LEU A 294 -15.85 -1.21 2.73
CA LEU A 294 -14.91 -2.20 2.20
C LEU A 294 -15.63 -3.24 1.34
N LEU A 295 -16.74 -3.80 1.82
CA LEU A 295 -17.49 -4.81 1.04
C LEU A 295 -17.93 -4.25 -0.32
N HIS A 296 -18.41 -3.00 -0.35
CA HIS A 296 -18.80 -2.35 -1.60
C HIS A 296 -17.61 -2.14 -2.53
N ALA A 297 -16.47 -1.67 -2.02
CA ALA A 297 -15.26 -1.47 -2.81
C ALA A 297 -14.75 -2.79 -3.43
N LEU A 298 -14.75 -3.88 -2.67
CA LEU A 298 -14.33 -5.20 -3.13
C LEU A 298 -15.26 -5.76 -4.22
N LEU A 299 -16.57 -5.61 -4.05
CA LEU A 299 -17.56 -6.03 -5.06
C LEU A 299 -17.42 -5.20 -6.34
N LEU A 300 -17.30 -3.89 -6.21
CA LEU A 300 -17.14 -2.99 -7.35
C LEU A 300 -15.88 -3.32 -8.16
N TYR A 301 -14.74 -3.51 -7.50
CA TYR A 301 -13.48 -3.87 -8.16
C TYR A 301 -13.60 -5.20 -8.93
N LYS A 302 -14.20 -6.21 -8.31
CA LYS A 302 -14.45 -7.51 -8.94
C LYS A 302 -15.37 -7.39 -10.16
N ASP A 303 -16.46 -6.64 -10.04
CA ASP A 303 -17.48 -6.52 -11.09
C ASP A 303 -16.93 -5.80 -12.34
N ILE A 304 -15.85 -5.03 -12.21
CA ILE A 304 -15.19 -4.31 -13.32
C ILE A 304 -13.85 -4.93 -13.74
N SER A 305 -13.47 -6.07 -13.17
CA SER A 305 -12.25 -6.79 -13.54
C SER A 305 -12.37 -7.44 -14.92
N ILE A 306 -11.24 -7.70 -15.58
CA ILE A 306 -11.17 -8.43 -16.84
C ILE A 306 -11.81 -9.81 -16.67
N GLY A 307 -12.69 -10.18 -17.60
CA GLY A 307 -13.50 -11.38 -17.56
C GLY A 307 -14.89 -11.21 -16.95
N SER A 308 -15.16 -10.10 -16.24
CA SER A 308 -16.49 -9.80 -15.71
C SER A 308 -17.42 -9.23 -16.78
N THR A 309 -18.73 -9.52 -16.66
CA THR A 309 -19.74 -8.84 -17.47
C THR A 309 -19.87 -7.39 -17.02
N ALA A 310 -19.72 -6.45 -17.95
CA ALA A 310 -19.75 -5.04 -17.67
C ALA A 310 -21.10 -4.62 -17.04
N PRO A 311 -21.10 -3.74 -16.02
CA PRO A 311 -22.32 -3.23 -15.40
C PRO A 311 -23.31 -2.63 -16.41
N ASP A 312 -24.53 -3.17 -16.47
CA ASP A 312 -25.52 -2.74 -17.46
C ASP A 312 -26.12 -1.37 -17.10
N PHE A 313 -26.34 -0.52 -18.11
CA PHE A 313 -26.98 0.78 -17.94
C PHE A 313 -27.93 1.07 -19.11
N SER A 314 -28.92 1.92 -18.86
CA SER A 314 -29.91 2.33 -19.86
C SER A 314 -29.62 3.73 -20.38
N PHE A 315 -29.83 3.95 -21.68
CA PHE A 315 -29.65 5.25 -22.32
C PHE A 315 -30.71 5.49 -23.41
N GLU A 316 -30.99 6.75 -23.70
CA GLU A 316 -31.91 7.13 -24.76
C GLU A 316 -31.19 7.19 -26.12
N VAL A 317 -31.76 6.53 -27.12
CA VAL A 317 -31.36 6.66 -28.52
C VAL A 317 -32.49 7.32 -29.28
N GLU A 318 -32.17 8.38 -30.01
CA GLU A 318 -33.10 9.05 -30.92
C GLU A 318 -33.00 8.40 -32.30
N ASP A 319 -34.12 7.88 -32.81
CA ASP A 319 -34.17 7.38 -34.19
C ASP A 319 -34.21 8.55 -35.20
N GLY A 320 -33.97 8.25 -36.48
CA GLY A 320 -34.05 9.24 -37.57
C GLY A 320 -35.46 9.84 -37.81
N LYS A 321 -36.42 9.62 -36.92
CA LYS A 321 -37.78 10.18 -36.91
C LYS A 321 -38.08 10.94 -35.59
N ASN A 322 -37.06 11.30 -34.81
CA ASN A 322 -37.16 11.97 -33.50
C ASN A 322 -37.94 11.17 -32.44
N LYS A 323 -38.00 9.84 -32.58
CA LYS A 323 -38.56 8.97 -31.54
C LYS A 323 -37.43 8.49 -30.65
N LYS A 324 -37.51 8.89 -29.38
CA LYS A 324 -36.62 8.39 -28.32
C LYS A 324 -37.01 6.97 -27.94
N THR A 325 -36.04 6.09 -27.93
CA THR A 325 -36.16 4.71 -27.43
C THR A 325 -35.11 4.47 -26.37
N THR A 326 -35.51 3.91 -25.23
CA THR A 326 -34.56 3.45 -24.22
C THR A 326 -33.93 2.14 -24.70
N LYS A 327 -32.61 2.07 -24.68
CA LYS A 327 -31.83 0.86 -24.89
C LYS A 327 -30.92 0.61 -23.71
N LYS A 328 -30.49 -0.64 -23.55
CA LYS A 328 -29.46 -1.03 -22.60
C LYS A 328 -28.13 -1.32 -23.27
N LEU A 329 -27.02 -1.23 -22.53
CA LEU A 329 -25.71 -1.66 -23.01
C LEU A 329 -25.76 -3.13 -23.47
N SER A 330 -26.38 -3.98 -22.65
CA SER A 330 -26.56 -5.41 -22.93
C SER A 330 -27.37 -5.71 -24.21
N GLU A 331 -28.20 -4.77 -24.68
CA GLU A 331 -29.02 -4.92 -25.89
C GLU A 331 -28.30 -4.51 -27.17
N LEU A 332 -27.10 -3.93 -27.08
CA LEU A 332 -26.31 -3.53 -28.24
C LEU A 332 -25.73 -4.75 -28.96
N THR A 333 -25.99 -4.83 -30.27
CA THR A 333 -25.54 -5.91 -31.16
C THR A 333 -24.85 -5.38 -32.42
N GLY A 334 -24.22 -6.27 -33.16
CA GLY A 334 -23.63 -5.98 -34.48
C GLY A 334 -22.27 -5.29 -34.43
N ALA A 335 -21.48 -5.55 -33.40
CA ALA A 335 -20.04 -5.33 -33.38
C ALA A 335 -19.37 -6.45 -32.59
N GLU A 336 -18.17 -6.87 -33.00
CA GLU A 336 -17.31 -7.83 -32.29
C GLU A 336 -16.87 -7.25 -30.94
N ASN A 337 -16.51 -5.97 -30.92
CA ASN A 337 -16.04 -5.27 -29.74
C ASN A 337 -16.81 -3.96 -29.49
N TYR A 338 -16.91 -3.59 -28.22
CA TYR A 338 -17.51 -2.34 -27.75
C TYR A 338 -16.50 -1.60 -26.88
N VAL A 339 -16.21 -0.35 -27.23
CA VAL A 339 -15.36 0.52 -26.41
C VAL A 339 -16.27 1.41 -25.60
N LEU A 340 -16.22 1.31 -24.27
CA LEU A 340 -16.76 2.34 -23.39
C LEU A 340 -15.67 3.40 -23.19
N VAL A 341 -16.03 4.67 -23.39
CA VAL A 341 -15.17 5.80 -23.01
C VAL A 341 -15.96 6.73 -22.08
N PHE A 342 -15.49 6.86 -20.84
CA PHE A 342 -16.01 7.82 -19.88
C PHE A 342 -15.21 9.11 -20.01
N TRP A 343 -15.87 10.23 -20.32
CA TRP A 343 -15.17 11.49 -20.55
C TRP A 343 -16.04 12.72 -20.28
N SER A 344 -15.38 13.88 -20.19
CA SER A 344 -16.04 15.19 -20.10
C SER A 344 -15.52 16.11 -21.19
N SER A 345 -16.43 16.90 -21.77
CA SER A 345 -16.17 17.99 -22.72
C SER A 345 -15.26 19.08 -22.14
N THR A 346 -15.13 19.17 -20.82
CA THR A 346 -14.27 20.13 -20.12
C THR A 346 -12.90 19.57 -19.71
N CYS A 347 -12.60 18.31 -20.06
CA CYS A 347 -11.34 17.65 -19.70
C CYS A 347 -10.30 17.78 -20.82
N SER A 348 -9.15 18.38 -20.52
CA SER A 348 -8.07 18.61 -21.50
C SER A 348 -7.53 17.33 -22.12
N HIS A 349 -7.33 16.27 -21.32
CA HIS A 349 -6.86 14.98 -21.83
C HIS A 349 -7.90 14.30 -22.72
N CYS A 350 -9.19 14.43 -22.40
CA CYS A 350 -10.25 13.89 -23.24
C CYS A 350 -10.31 14.59 -24.60
N LEU A 351 -10.17 15.92 -24.62
CA LEU A 351 -10.17 16.71 -25.86
C LEU A 351 -8.97 16.40 -26.77
N ASP A 352 -7.92 15.79 -26.24
CA ASP A 352 -6.78 15.28 -27.00
C ASP A 352 -6.99 13.85 -27.52
N GLN A 353 -7.47 12.94 -26.66
CA GLN A 353 -7.57 11.51 -26.99
C GLN A 353 -8.85 11.11 -27.75
N VAL A 354 -10.01 11.69 -27.42
CA VAL A 354 -11.30 11.35 -28.03
C VAL A 354 -11.34 11.61 -29.55
N PRO A 355 -10.77 12.71 -30.09
CA PRO A 355 -10.65 12.88 -31.55
C PRO A 355 -9.82 11.79 -32.23
N GLN A 356 -8.79 11.26 -31.56
CA GLN A 356 -7.95 10.20 -32.09
C GLN A 356 -8.73 8.88 -32.14
N LEU A 357 -9.52 8.59 -31.10
CA LEU A 357 -10.44 7.45 -31.09
C LEU A 357 -11.49 7.54 -32.21
N GLU A 358 -12.07 8.72 -32.46
CA GLU A 358 -13.03 8.91 -33.57
C GLU A 358 -12.35 8.62 -34.91
N ALA A 359 -11.18 9.20 -35.15
CA ALA A 359 -10.41 8.97 -36.37
C ALA A 359 -10.03 7.49 -36.55
N TYR A 360 -9.76 6.80 -35.45
CA TYR A 360 -9.42 5.38 -35.45
C TYR A 360 -10.60 4.50 -35.86
N VAL A 361 -11.77 4.68 -35.24
CA VAL A 361 -12.94 3.82 -35.52
C VAL A 361 -13.60 4.14 -36.86
N LYS A 362 -13.55 5.40 -37.31
CA LYS A 362 -14.10 5.83 -38.59
C LYS A 362 -13.51 5.10 -39.80
N ASN A 363 -12.28 4.62 -39.68
CA ASN A 363 -11.57 3.89 -40.74
C ASN A 363 -11.72 2.37 -40.65
N ARG A 364 -12.53 1.85 -39.72
CA ARG A 364 -12.75 0.42 -39.50
C ARG A 364 -14.14 -0.01 -39.96
N GLU A 365 -14.31 -1.30 -40.22
CA GLU A 365 -15.60 -1.86 -40.61
C GLU A 365 -16.62 -1.71 -39.46
N PRO A 366 -17.88 -1.31 -39.72
CA PRO A 366 -18.87 -1.00 -38.66
C PRO A 366 -19.22 -2.16 -37.71
N ASP A 367 -18.89 -3.40 -38.09
CA ASP A 367 -19.08 -4.61 -37.30
C ASP A 367 -17.84 -5.01 -36.47
N THR A 368 -16.73 -4.29 -36.57
CA THR A 368 -15.53 -4.58 -35.77
C THR A 368 -15.59 -3.92 -34.39
N VAL A 369 -15.87 -2.62 -34.34
CA VAL A 369 -15.85 -1.84 -33.09
C VAL A 369 -16.98 -0.82 -33.06
N LYS A 370 -17.67 -0.73 -31.92
CA LYS A 370 -18.60 0.36 -31.61
C LYS A 370 -18.17 1.10 -30.37
N VAL A 371 -18.17 2.42 -30.42
CA VAL A 371 -17.83 3.26 -29.27
C VAL A 371 -19.10 3.74 -28.59
N ILE A 372 -19.16 3.57 -27.28
CA ILE A 372 -20.16 4.15 -26.38
C ILE A 372 -19.45 5.22 -25.54
N ALA A 373 -19.75 6.47 -25.84
CA ALA A 373 -19.19 7.64 -25.19
C ALA A 373 -20.11 8.08 -24.04
N VAL A 374 -19.71 7.77 -22.81
CA VAL A 374 -20.45 8.12 -21.59
C VAL A 374 -19.96 9.47 -21.05
N ALA A 375 -20.85 10.45 -21.05
CA ALA A 375 -20.58 11.79 -20.55
C ALA A 375 -20.57 11.81 -19.03
N LEU A 376 -19.59 12.50 -18.45
CA LEU A 376 -19.54 12.88 -17.04
C LEU A 376 -19.61 14.42 -16.95
N GLU A 377 -20.81 14.96 -17.04
CA GLU A 377 -21.06 16.40 -17.19
C GLU A 377 -21.82 17.01 -16.01
N GLU A 378 -21.74 18.33 -15.87
CA GLU A 378 -22.69 19.09 -15.02
C GLU A 378 -23.90 19.55 -15.84
N GLU A 379 -23.65 20.10 -17.02
CA GLU A 379 -24.66 20.76 -17.85
C GLU A 379 -24.64 20.20 -19.28
N PRO A 380 -25.80 20.06 -19.95
CA PRO A 380 -25.90 19.36 -21.24
C PRO A 380 -25.43 20.20 -22.44
N ASN A 381 -25.32 21.52 -22.28
CA ASN A 381 -25.18 22.44 -23.42
C ASN A 381 -23.83 22.30 -24.15
N GLU A 382 -22.73 22.24 -23.40
CA GLU A 382 -21.39 22.13 -23.97
C GLU A 382 -21.20 20.77 -24.64
N TRP A 383 -21.59 19.70 -23.94
CA TRP A 383 -21.63 18.34 -24.45
C TRP A 383 -22.35 18.23 -25.80
N ALA A 384 -23.58 18.75 -25.89
CA ALA A 384 -24.38 18.70 -27.12
C ALA A 384 -23.73 19.40 -28.31
N SER A 385 -22.84 20.37 -28.07
CA SER A 385 -22.05 21.01 -29.12
C SER A 385 -20.85 20.16 -29.52
N VAL A 386 -20.10 19.64 -28.54
CA VAL A 386 -18.84 18.93 -28.77
C VAL A 386 -19.07 17.58 -29.46
N ILE A 387 -20.10 16.82 -29.06
CA ILE A 387 -20.38 15.49 -29.63
C ILE A 387 -20.68 15.48 -31.13
N LYS A 388 -21.03 16.63 -31.72
CA LYS A 388 -21.26 16.76 -33.17
C LYS A 388 -20.01 16.47 -34.00
N ASN A 389 -18.82 16.55 -33.37
CA ASN A 389 -17.55 16.21 -34.00
C ASN A 389 -17.27 14.71 -34.01
N TYR A 390 -18.08 13.91 -33.29
CA TYR A 390 -17.90 12.47 -33.11
C TYR A 390 -19.16 11.69 -33.52
N PRO A 391 -19.63 11.81 -34.78
CA PRO A 391 -20.88 11.20 -35.24
C PRO A 391 -20.86 9.67 -35.23
N ASP A 392 -19.69 9.03 -35.22
CA ASP A 392 -19.56 7.57 -35.29
C ASP A 392 -19.74 6.90 -33.91
N PHE A 393 -19.87 7.68 -32.83
CA PHE A 393 -20.08 7.19 -31.47
C PHE A 393 -21.56 7.15 -31.06
N ILE A 394 -21.88 6.20 -30.16
CA ILE A 394 -23.12 6.22 -29.39
C ILE A 394 -22.90 7.10 -28.16
N HIS A 395 -23.53 8.27 -28.11
CA HIS A 395 -23.40 9.20 -27.00
C HIS A 395 -24.42 8.93 -25.89
N VAL A 396 -23.94 8.77 -24.67
CA VAL A 396 -24.74 8.53 -23.45
C VAL A 396 -24.51 9.71 -22.51
N TYR A 397 -25.52 10.54 -22.31
CA TYR A 397 -25.39 11.67 -21.41
C TYR A 397 -25.53 11.23 -19.94
N GLY A 398 -24.49 11.49 -19.14
CA GLY A 398 -24.50 11.35 -17.70
C GLY A 398 -24.24 12.69 -17.00
N SER A 399 -25.13 13.07 -16.08
CA SER A 399 -24.96 14.25 -15.24
C SER A 399 -24.31 13.91 -13.90
N GLY A 400 -23.76 14.91 -13.21
CA GLY A 400 -23.25 14.81 -11.84
C GLY A 400 -21.75 14.54 -11.71
N LYS A 401 -20.99 14.59 -12.82
CA LYS A 401 -19.55 14.29 -12.87
C LYS A 401 -19.17 13.02 -12.09
N TRP A 402 -18.52 13.17 -10.93
CA TRP A 402 -18.05 12.08 -10.07
C TRP A 402 -19.16 11.42 -9.25
N GLU A 403 -20.35 12.00 -9.22
CA GLU A 403 -21.55 11.41 -8.61
C GLU A 403 -22.43 10.71 -9.68
N ASN A 404 -21.93 10.58 -10.91
CA ASN A 404 -22.67 9.96 -11.98
C ASN A 404 -22.88 8.47 -11.69
N PRO A 405 -24.13 7.95 -11.65
CA PRO A 405 -24.38 6.56 -11.31
C PRO A 405 -23.74 5.55 -12.26
N ILE A 406 -23.59 5.89 -13.56
CA ILE A 406 -22.93 5.02 -14.54
C ILE A 406 -21.41 5.05 -14.31
N GLY A 407 -20.81 6.22 -14.13
CA GLY A 407 -19.39 6.33 -13.78
C GLY A 407 -19.05 5.57 -12.49
N ASN A 408 -19.89 5.70 -11.47
CA ASN A 408 -19.69 5.05 -10.16
C ASN A 408 -19.79 3.52 -10.26
N SER A 409 -20.70 2.98 -11.07
CA SER A 409 -20.77 1.53 -11.27
C SER A 409 -19.55 0.95 -12.00
N TYR A 410 -18.76 1.80 -12.65
CA TYR A 410 -17.51 1.43 -13.31
C TYR A 410 -16.25 1.88 -12.53
N ASN A 411 -16.41 2.37 -11.29
CA ASN A 411 -15.35 2.95 -10.47
C ASN A 411 -14.52 4.03 -11.18
N VAL A 412 -15.17 4.89 -11.97
CA VAL A 412 -14.48 5.92 -12.75
C VAL A 412 -14.06 7.08 -11.86
N THR A 413 -12.76 7.16 -11.57
CA THR A 413 -12.14 8.20 -10.72
C THR A 413 -11.32 9.21 -11.51
N ALA A 414 -11.13 9.00 -12.82
CA ALA A 414 -10.42 9.89 -13.73
C ALA A 414 -11.11 9.93 -15.10
N THR A 415 -10.73 10.87 -15.97
CA THR A 415 -11.18 10.89 -17.37
C THR A 415 -10.02 11.29 -18.30
N PRO A 416 -9.89 10.69 -19.50
CA PRO A 416 -10.74 9.62 -20.01
C PRO A 416 -10.49 8.28 -19.30
N THR A 417 -11.48 7.40 -19.29
CA THR A 417 -11.33 6.00 -18.85
C THR A 417 -11.94 5.07 -19.89
N TYR A 418 -11.22 4.03 -20.26
CA TYR A 418 -11.59 3.10 -21.32
C TYR A 418 -11.87 1.70 -20.78
N PHE A 419 -12.92 1.07 -21.33
CA PHE A 419 -13.14 -0.36 -21.21
C PHE A 419 -13.37 -0.93 -22.60
N ILE A 420 -12.72 -2.05 -22.92
CA ILE A 420 -13.01 -2.81 -24.14
C ILE A 420 -13.82 -4.03 -23.73
N LEU A 421 -14.97 -4.21 -24.37
CA LEU A 421 -15.89 -5.30 -24.14
C LEU A 421 -16.00 -6.17 -25.39
N ASN A 422 -16.19 -7.47 -25.23
CA ASN A 422 -16.58 -8.35 -26.33
C ASN A 422 -18.08 -8.24 -26.67
N ASP A 423 -18.55 -9.03 -27.63
CA ASP A 423 -19.94 -9.09 -28.09
C ASP A 423 -20.96 -9.36 -26.96
N SER A 424 -20.55 -10.15 -25.98
CA SER A 424 -21.28 -10.57 -24.79
C SER A 424 -21.15 -9.58 -23.63
N LYS A 425 -20.54 -8.40 -23.88
CA LYS A 425 -20.28 -7.33 -22.92
C LYS A 425 -19.39 -7.74 -21.75
N VAL A 426 -18.57 -8.76 -21.94
CA VAL A 426 -17.50 -9.12 -21.00
C VAL A 426 -16.34 -8.16 -21.21
N ILE A 427 -15.79 -7.62 -20.12
CA ILE A 427 -14.61 -6.76 -20.12
C ILE A 427 -13.41 -7.61 -20.53
N ILE A 428 -12.76 -7.25 -21.63
CA ILE A 428 -11.58 -7.96 -22.16
C ILE A 428 -10.30 -7.14 -22.07
N ALA A 429 -10.41 -5.81 -21.88
CA ALA A 429 -9.27 -4.94 -21.58
C ALA A 429 -9.71 -3.64 -20.91
N LYS A 430 -8.77 -3.02 -20.19
CA LYS A 430 -8.90 -1.71 -19.53
C LYS A 430 -7.70 -0.81 -19.90
N PRO A 431 -7.67 -0.24 -21.12
CA PRO A 431 -6.55 0.59 -21.56
C PRO A 431 -6.40 1.85 -20.69
N GLU A 432 -5.17 2.18 -20.31
CA GLU A 432 -4.86 3.41 -19.56
C GLU A 432 -5.04 4.67 -20.41
N ASP A 433 -4.82 4.56 -21.72
CA ASP A 433 -4.98 5.64 -22.68
C ASP A 433 -5.34 5.14 -24.09
N PHE A 434 -5.44 6.07 -25.04
CA PHE A 434 -5.73 5.76 -26.43
C PHE A 434 -4.64 4.92 -27.13
N GLU A 435 -3.35 5.09 -26.81
CA GLU A 435 -2.29 4.31 -27.44
C GLU A 435 -2.38 2.85 -27.01
N ALA A 436 -2.57 2.57 -25.72
CA ALA A 436 -2.81 1.22 -25.21
C ALA A 436 -4.09 0.59 -25.83
N LEU A 437 -5.14 1.39 -26.04
CA LEU A 437 -6.36 0.94 -26.71
C LEU A 437 -6.08 0.52 -28.15
N LYS A 438 -5.28 1.32 -28.87
CA LYS A 438 -4.91 1.05 -30.25
C LYS A 438 -4.05 -0.22 -30.32
N GLU A 439 -3.05 -0.35 -29.45
CA GLU A 439 -2.19 -1.55 -29.37
C GLU A 439 -3.01 -2.82 -29.17
N PHE A 440 -4.03 -2.80 -28.31
CA PHE A 440 -4.93 -3.95 -28.11
C PHE A 440 -5.57 -4.45 -29.42
N PHE A 441 -6.01 -3.52 -30.27
CA PHE A 441 -6.67 -3.85 -31.55
C PHE A 441 -5.71 -4.08 -32.72
N GLU A 442 -4.41 -3.86 -32.52
CA GLU A 442 -3.34 -4.08 -33.50
C GLU A 442 -2.45 -5.28 -33.15
N ALA A 443 -2.59 -5.84 -31.94
CA ALA A 443 -1.94 -7.09 -31.56
C ALA A 443 -2.54 -8.27 -32.35
N ASP A 444 -1.67 -8.95 -33.11
CA ASP A 444 -2.00 -10.10 -33.98
C ASP A 444 -2.57 -11.33 -33.25
#